data_AF-A0A2R4FIJ0-F1
#
_entry.id   AF-A0A2R4FIJ0-F1
#
_cell.length_a   1.000
_cell.length_b   1.000
_cell.length_c   1.000
_cell.angle_alpha   90.00
_cell.angle_beta   90.00
_cell.angle_gamma   90.00
#
_symmetry.space_group_name_H-M   'P 1'
#
loop_
_entity.id
_entity.type
_entity.pdbx_description
1 polymer ?
#
loop_
_entity_poly.entity_id
_entity_poly.type
_entity_poly.pdbx_seq_one_letter_code
_entity_poly.pdbx_strand_id
1 'polypeptide(L)'
;MTVRSVRTGLVALSLATVAVLGAGCQPDESTTDAAGTPTAAPTTAAPSPTAAPNTKEVCEAVTDIFLDGSVKIADDSVKAIEKQLSVAQQEKQLQTTLTGLAGQLEAEAAKATDPKVKALVEGIVADIESGAKSGDPVKFLQGEFVQVGTRIDKECIG
;
A
#
# COMPACT_ATOMS: atom_id res chain seq x y z
N MET A 1 -36.12 24.04 4.73
CA MET A 1 -36.10 23.23 5.97
C MET A 1 -37.23 22.22 5.93
N THR A 2 -36.91 20.95 5.66
CA THR A 2 -37.83 19.82 5.93
C THR A 2 -36.97 18.59 6.18
N VAL A 3 -36.82 18.26 7.46
CA VAL A 3 -36.11 17.08 7.95
C VAL A 3 -37.10 15.91 7.95
N ARG A 4 -36.79 14.83 7.24
CA ARG A 4 -37.46 13.53 7.40
C ARG A 4 -36.44 12.53 7.95
N SER A 5 -36.43 12.44 9.28
CA SER A 5 -35.99 11.26 10.03
C SER A 5 -36.89 10.05 9.71
N VAL A 6 -36.50 8.85 10.19
CA VAL A 6 -37.19 7.53 10.18
C VAL A 6 -36.62 6.63 9.06
N ARG A 7 -35.90 5.51 9.27
CA ARG A 7 -35.79 4.55 10.39
C ARG A 7 -34.38 3.98 10.53
N THR A 8 -34.00 3.82 11.78
CA THR A 8 -32.91 2.99 12.29
C THR A 8 -33.12 1.53 11.87
N GLY A 9 -32.32 1.04 10.92
CA GLY A 9 -32.21 -0.38 10.60
C GLY A 9 -30.98 -0.95 11.28
N LEU A 10 -31.15 -1.55 12.46
CA LEU A 10 -30.12 -2.38 13.09
C LEU A 10 -29.98 -3.68 12.27
N VAL A 11 -29.00 -3.71 11.36
CA VAL A 11 -28.57 -4.95 10.71
C VAL A 11 -27.60 -5.63 11.66
N ALA A 12 -28.09 -6.63 12.39
CA ALA A 12 -27.29 -7.52 13.21
C ALA A 12 -26.50 -8.47 12.28
N LEU A 13 -25.24 -8.13 11.97
CA LEU A 13 -24.32 -9.07 11.33
C LEU A 13 -23.81 -10.06 12.38
N SER A 14 -24.30 -11.29 12.27
CA SER A 14 -23.86 -12.44 13.06
C SER A 14 -22.45 -12.85 12.59
N LEU A 15 -21.42 -12.60 13.40
CA LEU A 15 -20.09 -13.19 13.14
C LEU A 15 -20.11 -14.65 13.61
N ALA A 16 -20.25 -15.55 12.65
CA ALA A 16 -19.96 -16.97 12.84
C ALA A 16 -18.44 -17.13 13.05
N THR A 17 -18.05 -17.50 14.26
CA THR A 17 -16.75 -18.10 14.53
C THR A 17 -16.77 -19.54 14.03
N VAL A 18 -15.66 -19.98 13.41
CA VAL A 18 -15.06 -21.34 13.48
C VAL A 18 -14.16 -21.56 12.26
N ALA A 19 -12.88 -21.78 12.50
CA ALA A 19 -12.10 -22.85 11.86
C ALA A 19 -10.80 -23.06 12.65
N VAL A 20 -10.80 -24.08 13.52
CA VAL A 20 -9.60 -24.68 14.10
C VAL A 20 -8.89 -25.44 12.98
N LEU A 21 -7.67 -25.05 12.63
CA LEU A 21 -6.82 -25.88 11.77
C LEU A 21 -6.22 -27.02 12.62
N GLY A 22 -6.98 -28.10 12.71
CA GLY A 22 -6.44 -29.44 12.93
C GLY A 22 -5.98 -30.01 11.59
N ALA A 23 -4.67 -29.99 11.34
CA ALA A 23 -4.04 -30.88 10.37
C ALA A 23 -3.40 -32.03 11.17
N GLY A 24 -4.14 -33.13 11.27
CA GLY A 24 -3.59 -34.43 11.63
C GLY A 24 -3.24 -35.24 10.37
N CYS A 25 -2.47 -36.30 10.63
CA CYS A 25 -2.13 -37.46 9.80
C CYS A 25 -0.80 -37.36 9.00
N GLN A 26 0.12 -38.32 9.08
CA GLN A 26 -0.04 -39.73 9.48
C GLN A 26 1.32 -40.42 9.80
N PRO A 27 1.32 -41.73 10.14
CA PRO A 27 2.00 -42.32 11.30
C PRO A 27 3.45 -42.72 11.00
N ASP A 28 4.26 -42.92 12.05
CA ASP A 28 5.41 -43.82 11.92
C ASP A 28 5.30 -44.89 12.99
N GLU A 29 4.92 -46.08 12.54
CA GLU A 29 4.96 -47.29 13.33
C GLU A 29 6.40 -47.54 13.77
N SER A 30 6.56 -47.85 15.05
CA SER A 30 7.81 -48.38 15.57
C SER A 30 8.06 -49.76 14.92
N THR A 31 8.95 -49.81 13.94
CA THR A 31 9.70 -51.02 13.58
C THR A 31 11.18 -50.71 13.70
N THR A 32 11.75 -51.15 14.82
CA THR A 32 13.18 -51.46 14.93
C THR A 32 13.50 -52.55 13.91
N ASP A 33 14.35 -52.27 12.92
CA ASP A 33 15.61 -53.00 12.73
C ASP A 33 16.47 -52.40 11.59
N ALA A 34 17.77 -52.69 11.67
CA ALA A 34 18.82 -52.49 10.66
C ALA A 34 19.46 -51.08 10.48
N ALA A 35 20.57 -50.92 11.21
CA ALA A 35 21.90 -50.57 10.70
C ALA A 35 22.11 -49.28 9.87
N GLY A 36 22.91 -48.37 10.45
CA GLY A 36 23.67 -47.35 9.75
C GLY A 36 23.32 -45.94 10.20
N THR A 37 24.11 -45.36 11.10
CA THR A 37 23.95 -43.97 11.55
C THR A 37 24.69 -43.03 10.60
N PRO A 38 24.03 -42.19 9.77
CA PRO A 38 24.67 -40.98 9.28
C PRO A 38 24.56 -39.93 10.38
N THR A 39 25.69 -39.45 10.90
CA THR A 39 25.71 -38.29 11.79
C THR A 39 25.21 -37.09 10.98
N ALA A 40 23.98 -36.66 11.21
CA ALA A 40 23.45 -35.44 10.63
C ALA A 40 24.14 -34.27 11.35
N ALA A 41 24.97 -33.53 10.63
CA ALA A 41 25.52 -32.27 11.12
C ALA A 41 24.34 -31.32 11.46
N PRO A 42 24.41 -30.55 12.55
CA PRO A 42 23.37 -29.59 12.87
C PRO A 42 23.35 -28.52 11.77
N THR A 43 22.32 -28.53 10.93
CA THR A 43 22.06 -27.44 9.99
C THR A 43 21.70 -26.21 10.82
N THR A 44 22.64 -25.29 10.97
CA THR A 44 22.38 -23.95 11.50
C THR A 44 21.37 -23.29 10.56
N ALA A 45 20.11 -23.21 10.98
CA ALA A 45 19.14 -22.37 10.31
C ALA A 45 19.67 -20.93 10.38
N ALA A 46 20.06 -20.39 9.22
CA ALA A 46 20.41 -18.98 9.13
C ALA A 46 19.21 -18.17 9.62
N PRO A 47 19.41 -17.13 10.45
CA PRO A 47 18.32 -16.27 10.85
C PRO A 47 17.66 -15.71 9.58
N SER A 48 16.35 -15.94 9.44
CA SER A 48 15.56 -15.26 8.43
C SER A 48 15.79 -13.74 8.58
N PRO A 49 15.95 -12.99 7.48
CA PRO A 49 16.18 -11.56 7.58
C PRO A 49 15.00 -10.93 8.34
N THR A 50 15.28 -10.42 9.54
CA THR A 50 14.32 -9.61 10.29
C THR A 50 14.05 -8.37 9.45
N ALA A 51 12.76 -8.06 9.23
CA ALA A 51 12.37 -6.80 8.59
C ALA A 51 13.09 -5.62 9.28
N ALA A 52 13.52 -4.63 8.50
CA ALA A 52 14.20 -3.47 9.07
C ALA A 52 13.28 -2.80 10.10
N PRO A 53 13.83 -2.17 11.15
CA PRO A 53 13.07 -1.78 12.34
C PRO A 53 11.99 -0.70 12.11
N ASN A 54 11.92 -0.09 10.93
CA ASN A 54 10.92 0.93 10.59
C ASN A 54 10.16 0.69 9.27
N THR A 55 10.22 -0.53 8.72
CA THR A 55 9.58 -0.86 7.43
C THR A 55 8.08 -0.57 7.46
N LYS A 56 7.40 -1.00 8.53
CA LYS A 56 5.94 -0.85 8.66
C LYS A 56 5.52 0.61 8.76
N GLU A 57 6.22 1.38 9.57
CA GLU A 57 5.95 2.80 9.82
C GLU A 57 6.07 3.62 8.54
N VAL A 58 7.12 3.37 7.74
CA VAL A 58 7.32 4.06 6.44
C VAL A 58 6.23 3.64 5.45
N CYS A 59 5.87 2.37 5.41
CA CYS A 59 4.81 1.87 4.54
C CYS A 59 3.43 2.45 4.88
N GLU A 60 3.10 2.57 6.17
CA GLU A 60 1.89 3.24 6.63
C GLU A 60 1.90 4.72 6.24
N ALA A 61 3.01 5.43 6.48
CA ALA A 61 3.15 6.84 6.12
C ALA A 61 3.03 7.08 4.60
N VAL A 62 3.65 6.23 3.78
CA VAL A 62 3.54 6.30 2.31
C VAL A 62 2.10 6.08 1.86
N THR A 63 1.39 5.13 2.47
CA THR A 63 -0.01 4.84 2.18
C THR A 63 -0.90 6.03 2.54
N ASP A 64 -0.72 6.61 3.73
CA ASP A 64 -1.45 7.79 4.19
C ASP A 64 -1.20 8.99 3.28
N ILE A 65 0.07 9.27 2.93
CA ILE A 65 0.44 10.36 2.01
C ILE A 65 -0.25 10.17 0.64
N PHE A 66 -0.27 8.94 0.12
CA PHE A 66 -0.92 8.64 -1.17
C PHE A 66 -2.44 8.83 -1.12
N LEU A 67 -3.09 8.39 -0.04
CA LEU A 67 -4.53 8.58 0.16
C LEU A 67 -4.88 10.06 0.33
N ASP A 68 -4.15 10.79 1.16
CA ASP A 68 -4.34 12.23 1.36
C ASP A 68 -4.10 13.01 0.05
N GLY A 69 -3.10 12.62 -0.73
CA GLY A 69 -2.86 13.15 -2.08
C GLY A 69 -4.05 12.92 -3.01
N SER A 70 -4.62 11.70 -3.00
CA SER A 70 -5.79 11.34 -3.80
C SER A 70 -7.03 12.15 -3.41
N VAL A 71 -7.29 12.31 -2.11
CA VAL A 71 -8.37 13.15 -1.59
C VAL A 71 -8.17 14.61 -2.00
N LYS A 72 -6.94 15.12 -1.86
CA LYS A 72 -6.60 16.49 -2.24
C LYS A 72 -6.84 16.75 -3.72
N ILE A 73 -6.50 15.81 -4.60
CA ILE A 73 -6.76 15.91 -6.05
C ILE A 73 -8.28 16.01 -6.32
N ALA A 74 -9.09 15.20 -5.64
CA ALA A 74 -10.54 15.26 -5.77
C ALA A 74 -11.11 16.61 -5.29
N ASP A 75 -10.69 17.07 -4.11
CA ASP A 75 -11.07 18.38 -3.56
C ASP A 75 -10.68 19.55 -4.47
N ASP A 76 -9.46 19.50 -5.01
CA ASP A 76 -8.92 20.48 -5.92
C ASP A 76 -9.70 20.51 -7.24
N SER A 77 -10.18 19.36 -7.70
CA SER A 77 -11.05 19.23 -8.89
C SER A 77 -12.43 19.86 -8.63
N VAL A 78 -13.03 19.64 -7.47
CA VAL A 78 -14.30 20.29 -7.09
C VAL A 78 -14.12 21.81 -7.03
N LYS A 79 -13.07 22.29 -6.36
CA LYS A 79 -12.77 23.73 -6.27
C LYS A 79 -12.50 24.35 -7.64
N ALA A 80 -11.90 23.60 -8.56
CA ALA A 80 -11.67 24.05 -9.92
C ALA A 80 -12.97 24.26 -10.69
N ILE A 81 -13.96 23.37 -10.52
CA ILE A 81 -15.30 23.49 -11.11
C ILE A 81 -16.02 24.70 -10.52
N GLU A 82 -16.03 24.83 -9.19
CA GLU A 82 -16.66 25.96 -8.49
C GLU A 82 -16.09 27.31 -8.95
N LYS A 83 -14.77 27.37 -9.20
CA LYS A 83 -14.07 28.57 -9.68
C LYS A 83 -14.09 28.72 -11.21
N GLN A 84 -14.69 27.77 -11.94
CA GLN A 84 -14.71 27.73 -13.41
C GLN A 84 -13.32 27.89 -14.03
N LEU A 85 -12.33 27.18 -13.47
CA LEU A 85 -10.97 27.20 -14.00
C LEU A 85 -10.95 26.63 -15.43
N SER A 86 -10.15 27.26 -16.29
CA SER A 86 -9.85 26.71 -17.62
C SER A 86 -9.08 25.39 -17.51
N VAL A 87 -9.12 24.57 -18.57
CA VAL A 87 -8.37 23.31 -18.63
C VAL A 87 -6.88 23.51 -18.32
N ALA A 88 -6.25 24.53 -18.89
CA ALA A 88 -4.84 24.83 -18.65
C ALA A 88 -4.55 25.17 -17.17
N GLN A 89 -5.48 25.85 -16.48
CA GLN A 89 -5.36 26.13 -15.05
C GLN A 89 -5.57 24.87 -14.20
N GLN A 90 -6.52 24.02 -14.59
CA GLN A 90 -6.76 22.73 -13.94
C GLN A 90 -5.54 21.80 -14.06
N GLU A 91 -4.96 21.71 -15.26
CA GLU A 91 -3.73 20.96 -15.50
C GLU A 91 -2.59 21.50 -14.64
N LYS A 92 -2.37 22.82 -14.63
CA LYS A 92 -1.33 23.43 -13.79
C LYS A 92 -1.53 23.17 -12.29
N GLN A 93 -2.77 23.24 -11.82
CA GLN A 93 -3.10 22.91 -10.44
C GLN A 93 -2.82 21.44 -10.14
N LEU A 94 -3.22 20.53 -11.04
CA LEU A 94 -2.95 19.10 -10.89
C LEU A 94 -1.44 18.78 -10.90
N GLN A 95 -0.67 19.36 -11.83
CA GLN A 95 0.79 19.24 -11.86
C GLN A 95 1.41 19.68 -10.53
N THR A 96 0.91 20.79 -9.96
CA THR A 96 1.36 21.31 -8.66
C THR A 96 1.04 20.33 -7.54
N THR A 97 -0.17 19.79 -7.49
CA THR A 97 -0.58 18.81 -6.47
C THR A 97 0.21 17.51 -6.57
N LEU A 98 0.45 16.99 -7.78
CA LEU A 98 1.28 15.80 -7.99
C LEU A 98 2.75 16.04 -7.60
N THR A 99 3.31 17.21 -7.91
CA THR A 99 4.68 17.58 -7.48
C THR A 99 4.78 17.65 -5.95
N GLY A 100 3.78 18.23 -5.28
CA GLY A 100 3.72 18.28 -3.83
C GLY A 100 3.56 16.89 -3.18
N LEU A 101 2.84 15.98 -3.83
CA LEU A 101 2.73 14.59 -3.41
C LEU A 101 4.08 13.85 -3.54
N ALA A 102 4.74 13.97 -4.69
CA ALA A 102 6.07 13.39 -4.91
C ALA A 102 7.08 13.86 -3.85
N GLY A 103 7.11 15.16 -3.53
CA GLY A 103 8.01 15.68 -2.50
C GLY A 103 7.74 15.14 -1.08
N GLN A 104 6.48 14.87 -0.73
CA GLN A 104 6.15 14.24 0.55
C GLN A 104 6.59 12.77 0.59
N LEU A 105 6.40 12.05 -0.51
CA LEU A 105 6.83 10.65 -0.63
C LEU A 105 8.35 10.51 -0.63
N GLU A 106 9.07 11.43 -1.28
CA GLU A 106 10.53 11.48 -1.26
C GLU A 106 11.07 11.71 0.18
N ALA A 107 10.42 12.61 0.93
CA ALA A 107 10.77 12.85 2.32
C ALA A 107 10.55 11.61 3.21
N GLU A 108 9.57 10.76 2.87
CA GLU A 108 9.32 9.50 3.57
C GLU A 108 10.29 8.40 3.14
N ALA A 109 10.61 8.30 1.85
CA ALA A 109 11.64 7.41 1.32
C ALA A 109 13.00 7.63 2.01
N ALA A 110 13.35 8.88 2.31
CA ALA A 110 14.58 9.22 3.02
C ALA A 110 14.67 8.63 4.45
N LYS A 111 13.53 8.29 5.06
CA LYS A 111 13.46 7.67 6.39
C LYS A 111 13.53 6.14 6.34
N ALA A 112 13.35 5.53 5.18
CA ALA A 112 13.33 4.09 5.01
C ALA A 112 14.70 3.45 5.26
N THR A 113 14.79 2.53 6.23
CA THR A 113 15.99 1.72 6.46
C THR A 113 16.01 0.48 5.59
N ASP A 114 14.84 -0.02 5.20
CA ASP A 114 14.73 -1.15 4.28
C ASP A 114 15.00 -0.70 2.84
N PRO A 115 16.04 -1.24 2.17
CA PRO A 115 16.39 -0.84 0.82
C PRO A 115 15.30 -1.17 -0.21
N LYS A 116 14.47 -2.20 0.04
CA LYS A 116 13.37 -2.55 -0.87
C LYS A 116 12.24 -1.54 -0.77
N VAL A 117 11.86 -1.17 0.45
CA VAL A 117 10.84 -0.13 0.69
C VAL A 117 11.34 1.20 0.12
N LYS A 118 12.60 1.56 0.38
CA LYS A 118 13.19 2.77 -0.18
C LYS A 118 13.10 2.80 -1.71
N ALA A 119 13.54 1.74 -2.38
CA ALA A 119 13.49 1.67 -3.84
C ALA A 119 12.06 1.69 -4.40
N LEU A 120 11.10 1.05 -3.70
CA LEU A 120 9.68 1.11 -4.04
C LEU A 120 9.18 2.56 -4.01
N VAL A 121 9.41 3.27 -2.90
CA VAL A 121 8.92 4.65 -2.74
C VAL A 121 9.61 5.58 -3.72
N GLU A 122 10.92 5.45 -3.94
CA GLU A 122 11.65 6.21 -4.97
C GLU A 122 11.09 5.96 -6.38
N GLY A 123 10.73 4.72 -6.72
CA GLY A 123 10.08 4.40 -7.99
C GLY A 123 8.70 5.06 -8.12
N ILE A 124 7.90 5.06 -7.05
CA ILE A 124 6.61 5.74 -7.01
C ILE A 124 6.76 7.26 -7.18
N VAL A 125 7.74 7.86 -6.49
CA VAL A 125 8.08 9.28 -6.63
C VAL A 125 8.37 9.60 -8.10
N ALA A 126 9.20 8.79 -8.77
CA ALA A 126 9.54 8.98 -10.17
C ALA A 126 8.30 8.90 -11.09
N ASP A 127 7.41 7.94 -10.86
CA ASP A 127 6.16 7.80 -11.63
C ASP A 127 5.25 9.03 -11.44
N ILE A 128 5.09 9.51 -10.21
CA ILE A 128 4.27 10.70 -9.88
C ILE A 128 4.89 11.97 -10.48
N GLU A 129 6.21 12.13 -10.41
CA GLU A 129 6.91 13.25 -11.03
C GLU A 129 6.77 13.24 -12.56
N SER A 130 6.84 12.07 -13.18
CA SER A 130 6.61 11.90 -14.62
C SER A 130 5.19 12.35 -14.98
N GLY A 131 4.20 11.90 -14.21
CA GLY A 131 2.81 12.35 -14.34
C GLY A 131 2.66 13.87 -14.19
N ALA A 132 3.32 14.45 -13.19
CA ALA A 132 3.31 15.89 -12.92
C ALA A 132 3.97 16.73 -14.03
N LYS A 133 4.96 16.17 -14.73
CA LYS A 133 5.67 16.84 -15.85
C LYS A 133 5.02 16.55 -17.20
N SER A 134 4.05 15.65 -17.25
CA SER A 134 3.38 15.26 -18.49
C SER A 134 2.53 16.39 -19.07
N GLY A 135 2.35 16.37 -20.38
CA GLY A 135 1.42 17.25 -21.09
C GLY A 135 -0.05 16.87 -20.93
N ASP A 136 -0.35 15.76 -20.27
CA ASP A 136 -1.71 15.28 -19.97
C ASP A 136 -1.73 14.59 -18.60
N PRO A 137 -1.64 15.37 -17.51
CA PRO A 137 -1.60 14.83 -16.15
C PRO A 137 -2.92 14.13 -15.76
N VAL A 138 -4.02 14.43 -16.45
CA VAL A 138 -5.31 13.77 -16.24
C VAL A 138 -5.29 12.33 -16.75
N LYS A 139 -4.68 12.07 -17.91
CA LYS A 139 -4.46 10.70 -18.41
C LYS A 139 -3.60 9.87 -17.47
N PHE A 140 -2.58 10.48 -16.85
CA PHE A 140 -1.77 9.83 -15.81
C PHE A 140 -2.63 9.36 -14.62
N LEU A 141 -3.53 10.22 -14.12
CA LEU A 141 -4.45 9.86 -13.01
C LEU A 141 -5.34 8.67 -13.34
N GLN A 142 -5.81 8.57 -14.59
CA GLN A 142 -6.70 7.50 -15.03
C GLN A 142 -5.99 6.17 -15.30
N GLY A 143 -4.65 6.15 -15.27
CA GLY A 143 -3.85 4.98 -15.60
C GLY A 143 -2.79 4.71 -14.55
N GLU A 144 -1.59 5.25 -14.74
CA GLU A 144 -0.42 4.92 -13.93
C GLU A 144 -0.60 5.26 -12.45
N PHE A 145 -1.31 6.34 -12.12
CA PHE A 145 -1.58 6.68 -10.72
C PHE A 145 -2.36 5.58 -9.98
N VAL A 146 -3.28 4.89 -10.66
CA VAL A 146 -4.00 3.74 -10.08
C VAL A 146 -3.04 2.57 -9.85
N GLN A 147 -2.12 2.32 -10.79
CA GLN A 147 -1.12 1.27 -10.66
C GLN A 147 -0.11 1.54 -9.54
N VAL A 148 0.19 2.81 -9.26
CA VAL A 148 0.97 3.21 -8.09
C VAL A 148 0.29 2.75 -6.81
N GLY A 149 -1.01 3.05 -6.64
CA GLY A 149 -1.77 2.60 -5.47
C GLY A 149 -1.76 1.08 -5.29
N THR A 150 -1.91 0.32 -6.38
CA THR A 150 -1.82 -1.15 -6.34
C THR A 150 -0.44 -1.66 -5.93
N ARG A 151 0.64 -0.99 -6.35
CA ARG A 151 2.01 -1.35 -5.93
C ARG A 151 2.23 -1.08 -4.45
N ILE A 152 1.74 0.05 -3.94
CA ILE A 152 1.82 0.39 -2.51
C ILE A 152 1.10 -0.70 -1.70
N ASP A 153 -0.15 -1.01 -2.03
CA ASP A 153 -0.94 -2.04 -1.33
C ASP A 153 -0.21 -3.39 -1.30
N LYS A 154 0.23 -3.86 -2.47
CA LYS A 154 0.91 -5.15 -2.61
C LYS A 154 2.20 -5.27 -1.78
N GLU A 155 3.02 -4.22 -1.75
CA GLU A 155 4.37 -4.30 -1.18
C GLU A 155 4.45 -3.76 0.26
N CYS A 156 3.46 -2.96 0.70
CA CYS A 156 3.42 -2.37 2.04
C CYS A 156 2.36 -2.97 2.99
N ILE A 157 1.32 -3.61 2.46
CA ILE A 157 0.24 -4.23 3.27
C ILE A 157 0.31 -5.77 3.20
N GLY A 158 0.94 -6.32 2.16
CA GLY A 158 1.06 -7.76 1.86
C GLY A 158 1.97 -8.58 2.76
#